data_AF-A0A356HP23-F1
#
_entry.id   AF-A0A356HP23-F1
#
_cell.length_a   1.000
_cell.length_b   1.000
_cell.length_c   1.000
_cell.angle_alpha   90.00
_cell.angle_beta   90.00
_cell.angle_gamma   90.00
#
_symmetry.space_group_name_H-M   'P 1'
#
loop_
_entity.id
_entity.type
_entity.pdbx_description
1 polymer ?
#
loop_
_entity_poly.entity_id
_entity_poly.type
_entity_poly.pdbx_seq_one_letter_code
_entity_poly.pdbx_strand_id
1 'polypeptide(L)'
;MHTDDTVELPKRMAARVTAAVDAGEGYALVAHQRGSSVPLVHMVDAVYRLDTEHATGDGWLSRLADALTNPTKDQMQAYGRYYHTLSAACSVGFAGYVAGVQSINATVVINAACLLLGAAVLFALGAVLAKGEK
;
A
#
# COMPACT_ATOMS: atom_id res chain seq x y z
N MET A 1 -0.49 -10.62 -26.09
CA MET A 1 0.58 -11.46 -26.66
C MET A 1 1.59 -10.49 -27.26
N HIS A 2 2.63 -10.14 -26.52
CA HIS A 2 3.80 -9.48 -27.09
C HIS A 2 4.71 -10.60 -27.56
N THR A 3 5.18 -10.52 -28.81
CA THR A 3 5.85 -11.64 -29.51
C THR A 3 7.31 -11.82 -29.10
N ASP A 4 7.87 -10.93 -28.29
CA ASP A 4 9.23 -11.08 -27.78
C ASP A 4 9.27 -10.79 -26.27
N ASP A 5 9.39 -11.85 -25.46
CA ASP A 5 9.66 -11.79 -24.02
C ASP A 5 11.14 -11.48 -23.74
N THR A 6 11.80 -10.75 -24.64
CA THR A 6 13.23 -10.45 -24.58
C THR A 6 13.47 -8.98 -24.19
N VAL A 7 14.47 -8.77 -23.34
CA VAL A 7 14.90 -7.48 -22.84
C VAL A 7 16.39 -7.33 -23.14
N GLU A 8 16.75 -6.31 -23.91
CA GLU A 8 18.15 -5.93 -24.12
C GLU A 8 18.59 -4.95 -23.04
N LEU A 9 19.63 -5.30 -22.29
CA LEU A 9 20.20 -4.40 -21.29
C LEU A 9 21.00 -3.27 -21.98
N PRO A 10 20.89 -2.03 -21.48
CA PRO A 10 21.80 -0.96 -21.89
C PRO A 10 23.25 -1.37 -21.69
N LYS A 11 24.13 -1.05 -22.65
CA LYS A 11 25.56 -1.44 -22.65
C LYS A 11 26.30 -1.20 -21.33
N ARG A 12 25.94 -0.12 -20.62
CA ARG A 12 26.52 0.22 -19.31
C ARG A 12 26.12 -0.75 -18.19
N MET A 13 24.90 -1.29 -18.22
CA MET A 13 24.44 -2.30 -17.26
C MET A 13 25.01 -3.67 -17.60
N ALA A 14 25.05 -4.03 -18.88
CA ALA A 14 25.68 -5.27 -19.35
C ALA A 14 27.14 -5.36 -18.87
N ALA A 15 27.92 -4.28 -19.02
CA ALA A 15 29.32 -4.24 -18.57
C ALA A 15 29.49 -4.45 -17.06
N ARG A 16 28.53 -4.00 -16.23
CA ARG A 16 28.56 -4.22 -14.78
C ARG A 16 28.23 -5.65 -14.39
N VAL A 17 27.29 -6.26 -15.10
CA VAL A 17 26.93 -7.66 -14.89
C VAL A 17 28.10 -8.56 -15.29
N THR A 18 28.72 -8.32 -16.45
CA THR A 18 29.92 -9.06 -16.89
C THR A 18 31.06 -8.94 -15.87
N ALA A 19 31.33 -7.74 -15.35
CA ALA A 19 32.37 -7.55 -14.33
C ALA A 19 32.07 -8.32 -13.02
N ALA A 20 30.82 -8.41 -12.60
CA ALA A 20 30.42 -9.18 -11.41
C ALA A 20 30.58 -10.70 -11.65
N VAL A 21 30.21 -11.19 -12.83
CA VAL A 21 30.42 -12.59 -13.24
C VAL A 21 31.90 -12.95 -13.26
N ASP A 22 32.73 -12.10 -13.87
CA ASP A 22 34.18 -12.31 -13.97
C ASP A 22 34.86 -12.28 -12.60
N ALA A 23 34.29 -11.55 -11.64
CA ALA A 23 34.71 -11.54 -10.24
C ALA A 23 34.22 -12.76 -9.43
N GLY A 24 33.41 -13.64 -10.02
CA GLY A 24 32.80 -14.79 -9.34
C GLY A 24 31.67 -14.41 -8.38
N GLU A 25 31.13 -13.20 -8.49
CA GLU A 25 30.01 -12.72 -7.69
C GLU A 25 28.68 -13.23 -8.26
N GLY A 26 27.83 -13.79 -7.41
CA GLY A 26 26.47 -14.17 -7.81
C GLY A 26 25.63 -12.92 -8.09
N TYR A 27 24.92 -12.90 -9.22
CA TYR A 27 24.04 -11.80 -9.61
C TYR A 27 22.63 -12.30 -9.89
N ALA A 28 21.63 -11.45 -9.66
CA ALA A 28 20.24 -11.67 -10.04
C ALA A 28 19.70 -10.41 -10.69
N LEU A 29 19.09 -10.56 -11.87
CA LEU A 29 18.40 -9.48 -12.57
C LEU A 29 16.91 -9.75 -12.53
N VAL A 30 16.14 -8.74 -12.11
CA VAL A 30 14.69 -8.83 -11.97
C VAL A 30 14.07 -7.63 -12.67
N ALA A 31 13.10 -7.89 -13.55
CA ALA A 31 12.28 -6.87 -14.16
C ALA A 31 11.05 -6.62 -13.28
N HIS A 32 10.87 -5.38 -12.84
CA HIS A 32 9.65 -4.98 -12.12
C HIS A 32 8.64 -4.41 -13.12
N GLN A 33 7.49 -5.08 -13.27
CA GLN A 33 6.40 -4.61 -14.10
C GLN A 33 5.08 -4.70 -13.34
N ARG A 34 4.38 -3.57 -13.18
CA ARG A 34 3.03 -3.50 -12.56
C ARG A 34 2.93 -4.22 -11.19
N GLY A 35 3.99 -4.13 -10.38
CA GLY A 35 4.07 -4.76 -9.05
C GLY A 35 4.41 -6.24 -9.05
N SER A 36 4.81 -6.81 -10.20
CA SER A 36 5.32 -8.17 -10.30
C SER A 36 6.81 -8.15 -10.59
N SER A 37 7.53 -9.08 -9.96
CA SER A 37 8.96 -9.29 -10.13
C SER A 37 9.16 -10.48 -11.06
N VAL A 38 9.67 -10.23 -12.26
CA VAL A 38 9.92 -11.26 -13.26
C VAL A 38 11.43 -11.49 -13.34
N PRO A 39 11.93 -12.67 -12.97
CA PRO A 39 13.35 -12.97 -13.09
C PRO A 39 13.78 -12.93 -14.56
N LEU A 40 14.95 -12.38 -14.81
CA LEU A 40 15.55 -12.29 -16.13
C LEU A 40 16.59 -13.41 -16.29
N VAL A 41 16.36 -14.31 -17.25
CA VAL A 41 17.29 -15.38 -17.59
C VAL A 41 18.21 -14.89 -18.70
N HIS A 42 19.53 -14.93 -18.46
CA HIS A 42 20.52 -14.58 -19.46
C HIS A 42 20.41 -15.53 -20.66
N MET A 43 20.34 -14.99 -21.88
CA MET A 43 20.34 -15.79 -23.10
C MET A 43 21.70 -15.69 -23.79
N VAL A 44 21.97 -14.57 -24.48
CA VAL A 44 23.20 -14.32 -25.23
C VAL A 44 23.52 -12.82 -25.16
N ASP A 45 24.79 -12.46 -25.01
CA ASP A 45 25.27 -11.07 -24.93
C ASP A 45 24.54 -10.24 -23.86
N ALA A 46 23.90 -9.14 -24.27
CA ALA A 46 23.11 -8.26 -23.41
C ALA A 46 21.60 -8.59 -23.43
N VAL A 47 21.21 -9.71 -24.03
CA VAL A 47 19.80 -10.10 -24.19
C VAL A 47 19.38 -11.08 -23.10
N TYR A 48 18.29 -10.74 -22.42
CA TYR A 48 17.70 -11.52 -21.34
C TYR A 48 16.27 -11.88 -21.70
N ARG A 49 15.81 -13.06 -21.29
CA ARG A 49 14.41 -13.46 -21.43
C ARG A 49 13.68 -13.26 -20.11
N LEU A 50 12.48 -12.71 -20.17
CA LEU A 50 11.53 -12.68 -19.07
C LEU A 50 11.06 -14.11 -18.80
N ASP A 51 11.41 -14.65 -17.64
CA ASP A 51 10.88 -15.91 -17.18
C ASP A 51 9.53 -15.66 -16.51
N THR A 52 8.49 -15.60 -17.35
CA THR A 52 7.11 -15.37 -16.92
C THR A 52 6.53 -16.56 -16.15
N GLU A 53 7.09 -17.76 -16.30
CA GLU A 53 6.70 -18.95 -15.54
C GLU A 53 7.15 -18.86 -14.08
N HIS A 54 8.32 -18.24 -13.83
CA HIS A 54 8.82 -17.95 -12.48
C HIS A 54 8.55 -16.50 -12.04
N ALA A 55 7.59 -15.82 -12.68
CA ALA A 55 7.15 -14.50 -12.25
C ALA A 55 6.60 -14.57 -10.82
N THR A 56 7.38 -14.04 -9.88
CA THR A 56 6.93 -13.86 -8.49
C THR A 56 6.16 -12.55 -8.44
N GLY A 57 4.87 -12.65 -8.76
CA GLY A 57 3.93 -11.59 -8.45
C GLY A 57 3.67 -11.58 -6.96
N ASP A 58 3.87 -10.44 -6.31
CA ASP A 58 3.33 -10.26 -4.95
C ASP A 58 1.83 -10.56 -4.99
N GLY A 59 1.42 -11.59 -4.24
CA GLY A 59 0.04 -12.00 -4.16
C GLY A 59 -0.85 -10.83 -3.73
N TRP A 60 -2.12 -10.86 -4.15
CA TRP A 60 -3.06 -9.79 -3.80
C TRP A 60 -3.11 -9.50 -2.29
N LEU A 61 -2.94 -10.54 -1.46
CA LEU A 61 -2.84 -10.44 -0.01
C LEU A 61 -1.57 -9.71 0.46
N SER A 62 -0.41 -9.97 -0.15
CA SER A 62 0.83 -9.27 0.24
C SER A 62 0.79 -7.80 -0.18
N ARG A 63 0.17 -7.47 -1.32
CA ARG A 63 -0.07 -6.08 -1.73
C ARG A 63 -1.04 -5.34 -0.82
N LEU A 64 -2.07 -6.01 -0.32
CA LEU A 64 -2.98 -5.45 0.69
C LEU A 64 -2.27 -5.23 2.02
N ALA A 65 -1.49 -6.21 2.46
CA ALA A 65 -0.69 -6.08 3.68
C ALA A 65 0.29 -4.91 3.55
N ASP A 66 0.99 -4.79 2.42
CA ASP A 66 1.94 -3.70 2.19
C ASP A 66 1.25 -2.33 2.09
N ALA A 67 0.06 -2.25 1.48
CA ALA A 67 -0.72 -1.01 1.47
C ALA A 67 -1.16 -0.57 2.88
N LEU A 68 -1.34 -1.51 3.82
CA LEU A 68 -1.68 -1.21 5.21
C LEU A 68 -0.43 -0.91 6.07
N THR A 69 0.69 -1.59 5.84
CA THR A 69 1.93 -1.40 6.62
C THR A 69 2.78 -0.24 6.10
N ASN A 70 2.75 0.02 4.79
CA ASN A 70 3.53 1.05 4.11
C ASN A 70 2.65 1.89 3.15
N PRO A 71 1.57 2.53 3.63
CA PRO A 71 0.73 3.35 2.78
C PRO A 71 1.53 4.50 2.15
N THR A 72 1.21 4.83 0.91
CA THR A 72 1.76 6.00 0.23
C THR A 72 1.18 7.29 0.81
N LYS A 73 1.82 8.44 0.58
CA LYS A 73 1.33 9.74 1.04
C LYS A 73 -0.11 10.03 0.59
N ASP A 74 -0.43 9.71 -0.67
CA ASP A 74 -1.78 9.92 -1.22
C ASP A 74 -2.82 9.01 -0.55
N GLN A 75 -2.44 7.76 -0.26
CA GLN A 75 -3.29 6.82 0.50
C GLN A 75 -3.51 7.31 1.93
N MET A 76 -2.48 7.81 2.61
CA MET A 76 -2.61 8.40 3.94
C MET A 76 -3.56 9.60 3.92
N GLN A 77 -3.45 10.48 2.93
CA GLN A 77 -4.38 11.61 2.78
C GLN A 77 -5.82 11.18 2.47
N ALA A 78 -6.01 10.09 1.70
CA ALA A 78 -7.33 9.52 1.45
C ALA A 78 -7.93 8.94 2.75
N TYR A 79 -7.15 8.19 3.52
CA TYR A 79 -7.56 7.69 4.83
C TYR A 79 -7.86 8.84 5.81
N GLY A 80 -7.06 9.90 5.81
CA GLY A 80 -7.32 11.10 6.62
C GLY A 80 -8.69 11.72 6.34
N ARG A 81 -9.04 11.90 5.06
CA ARG A 81 -10.36 12.40 4.62
C ARG A 81 -11.50 11.45 5.01
N TYR A 82 -11.26 10.15 4.89
CA TYR A 82 -12.22 9.12 5.29
C TYR A 82 -12.50 9.18 6.81
N TYR A 83 -11.44 9.20 7.63
CA TYR A 83 -11.55 9.32 9.08
C TYR A 83 -12.23 10.62 9.53
N HIS A 84 -11.95 11.74 8.88
CA HIS A 84 -12.64 13.01 9.14
C HIS A 84 -14.14 12.90 8.87
N THR A 85 -14.53 12.24 7.78
CA THR A 85 -15.94 12.00 7.44
C THR A 85 -16.61 11.08 8.46
N LEU A 86 -15.95 10.00 8.87
CA LEU A 86 -16.45 9.11 9.92
C LEU A 86 -16.60 9.84 11.26
N SER A 87 -15.63 10.70 11.62
CA SER A 87 -15.73 11.54 12.81
C SER A 87 -16.97 12.45 12.76
N ALA A 88 -17.22 13.10 11.62
CA ALA A 88 -18.41 13.93 11.44
C ALA A 88 -19.69 13.09 11.58
N ALA A 89 -19.71 11.88 11.01
CA ALA A 89 -20.84 10.95 11.14
C ALA A 89 -21.07 10.52 12.60
N CYS A 90 -20.02 10.26 13.38
CA CYS A 90 -20.13 9.96 14.80
C CYS A 90 -20.71 11.15 15.60
N SER A 91 -20.29 12.38 15.31
CA SER A 91 -20.84 13.58 15.95
C SER A 91 -22.32 13.80 15.61
N VAL A 92 -22.71 13.60 14.35
CA VAL A 92 -24.13 13.65 13.93
C VAL A 92 -24.92 12.52 14.57
N GLY A 93 -24.35 11.32 14.62
CA GLY A 93 -24.94 10.15 15.28
C GLY A 93 -25.16 10.38 16.77
N PHE A 94 -24.22 11.03 17.46
CA PHE A 94 -24.38 11.45 18.86
C PHE A 94 -25.57 12.40 19.01
N ALA A 95 -25.64 13.46 18.21
CA ALA A 95 -26.72 14.42 18.28
C ALA A 95 -28.09 13.77 18.01
N GLY A 96 -28.17 12.91 16.99
CA GLY A 96 -29.38 12.15 16.67
C GLY A 96 -29.77 11.15 17.77
N TYR A 97 -28.79 10.46 18.36
CA TYR A 97 -29.03 9.50 19.43
C TYR A 97 -29.57 10.19 20.69
N VAL A 98 -28.94 11.29 21.13
CA VAL A 98 -29.38 12.06 22.31
C VAL A 98 -30.74 12.73 22.08
N ALA A 99 -31.02 13.22 20.86
CA ALA A 99 -32.32 13.82 20.56
C ALA A 99 -33.46 12.78 20.50
N GLY A 100 -33.14 11.51 20.20
CA GLY A 100 -34.12 10.44 20.04
C GLY A 100 -34.52 9.71 21.31
N VAL A 101 -33.82 9.91 22.44
CA VAL A 101 -34.10 9.19 23.68
C VAL A 101 -35.25 9.82 24.48
N GLN A 102 -36.14 8.97 25.01
CA GLN A 102 -37.27 9.42 25.84
C GLN A 102 -36.91 9.61 27.31
N SER A 103 -35.82 9.00 27.78
CA SER A 103 -35.31 9.17 29.14
C SER A 103 -33.79 9.00 29.18
N ILE A 104 -33.14 9.72 30.08
CA ILE A 104 -31.70 9.61 30.31
C ILE A 104 -31.47 8.52 31.35
N ASN A 105 -30.71 7.50 30.98
CA ASN A 105 -30.23 6.45 31.88
C ASN A 105 -28.74 6.20 31.65
N ALA A 106 -28.13 5.36 32.49
CA ALA A 106 -26.70 5.06 32.41
C ALA A 106 -26.28 4.52 31.02
N THR A 107 -27.10 3.67 30.39
CA THR A 107 -26.83 3.12 29.06
C THR A 107 -26.80 4.21 27.99
N VAL A 108 -27.74 5.16 28.03
CA VAL A 108 -27.76 6.30 27.11
C VAL A 108 -26.51 7.14 27.26
N VAL A 109 -26.10 7.44 28.50
CA VAL A 109 -24.88 8.22 28.77
C VAL A 109 -23.64 7.50 28.23
N ILE A 110 -23.53 6.19 28.46
CA ILE A 110 -22.40 5.38 27.97
C ILE A 110 -22.36 5.37 26.44
N ASN A 111 -23.48 5.09 25.77
CA ASN A 111 -23.54 5.05 24.31
C ASN A 111 -23.23 6.40 23.67
N ALA A 112 -23.76 7.48 24.25
CA ALA A 112 -23.49 8.83 23.82
C ALA A 112 -22.01 9.20 24.00
N ALA A 113 -21.39 8.80 25.13
CA ALA A 113 -19.97 8.97 25.37
C ALA A 113 -19.11 8.17 24.37
N CYS A 114 -19.50 6.93 24.03
CA CYS A 114 -18.81 6.13 23.01
C CYS A 114 -18.82 6.80 21.64
N LEU A 115 -19.94 7.43 21.24
CA LEU A 115 -20.02 8.15 19.97
C LEU A 115 -19.10 9.39 19.95
N LEU A 116 -19.05 10.15 21.04
CA LEU A 116 -18.15 11.30 21.16
C LEU A 116 -16.67 10.88 21.20
N LEU A 117 -16.34 9.83 21.95
CA LEU A 117 -14.98 9.29 22.00
C LEU A 117 -14.56 8.76 20.63
N GLY A 118 -15.45 8.04 19.95
CA GLY A 118 -15.24 7.59 18.58
C GLY A 118 -14.96 8.77 17.63
N ALA A 119 -15.77 9.82 17.69
CA ALA A 119 -15.54 11.03 16.90
C ALA A 119 -14.16 11.64 17.19
N ALA A 120 -13.80 11.84 18.46
CA ALA A 120 -12.51 12.43 18.84
C ALA A 120 -11.31 11.59 18.38
N VAL A 121 -11.37 10.26 18.54
CA VAL A 121 -10.29 9.35 18.10
C VAL A 121 -10.15 9.37 16.58
N LEU A 122 -11.25 9.26 15.85
CA LEU A 122 -11.24 9.29 14.39
C LEU A 122 -10.75 10.64 13.87
N PHE A 123 -11.13 11.74 14.51
CA PHE A 123 -10.63 13.08 14.17
C PHE A 123 -9.11 13.17 14.36
N ALA A 124 -8.59 12.71 15.49
CA ALA A 124 -7.16 12.72 15.78
C ALA A 124 -6.37 11.85 14.78
N LEU A 125 -6.84 10.63 14.51
CA LEU A 125 -6.23 9.74 13.50
C LEU A 125 -6.28 10.37 12.10
N GLY A 126 -7.42 10.97 11.74
CA GLY A 126 -7.60 11.67 10.48
C GLY A 126 -6.63 12.82 10.29
N ALA A 127 -6.41 13.62 11.34
CA ALA A 127 -5.47 14.74 11.34
C ALA A 127 -4.01 14.28 11.17
N VAL A 128 -3.63 13.20 11.88
CA VAL A 128 -2.29 12.61 11.75
C VAL A 128 -2.06 12.09 10.33
N LEU A 129 -3.01 11.35 9.77
CA LEU A 129 -2.89 10.78 8.42
C LEU A 129 -2.93 11.83 7.32
N ALA A 130 -3.72 12.90 7.48
CA ALA A 130 -3.79 14.00 6.53
C ALA A 130 -2.46 14.76 6.40
N LYS A 131 -1.60 14.73 7.44
CA LYS A 131 -0.26 15.30 7.38
C LYS A 131 0.60 14.60 6.31
N GLY A 132 0.37 13.31 6.07
CA GLY A 132 1.07 12.52 5.05
C GLY A 132 2.58 12.46 5.27
N GLU A 133 3.02 12.67 6.51
CA GLU A 133 4.39 12.50 6.98
C GLU A 133 4.50 11.15 7.68
N LYS A 134 5.56 10.39 7.40
CA LYS A 134 5.92 9.18 8.15
C LYS A 134 6.68 9.56 9.42
#